data_AF-A0A0N8HZU4-F1
#
_entry.id   AF-A0A0N8HZU4-F1
#
_cell.length_a   1.000
_cell.length_b   1.000
_cell.length_c   1.000
_cell.angle_alpha   90.00
_cell.angle_beta   90.00
_cell.angle_gamma   90.00
#
_symmetry.space_group_name_H-M   'P 1'
#
loop_
_entity.id
_entity.type
_entity.pdbx_description
1 polymer ?
#
loop_
_entity_poly.entity_id
_entity_poly.type
_entity_poly.pdbx_seq_one_letter_code
_entity_poly.pdbx_strand_id
1 'polypeptide(L)'
;MFDIVGFGEATLRLRAGRGRQLADTDSFDAAVGGPERNAVVAAAGLGADAVWLSRLPDSPLGERVVADLRRHGVRTGVSWADADARLATAFVETGPQPRGARSSATARAPPSRGSTPRTCR
;
A
#
# COMPACT_ATOMS: atom_id res chain seq x y z
N MET A 1 18.42 13.25 -18.38
CA MET A 1 18.66 11.96 -17.72
C MET A 1 17.64 11.84 -16.61
N PHE A 2 17.09 10.66 -16.35
CA PHE A 2 16.11 10.46 -15.26
C PHE A 2 16.85 10.08 -13.97
N ASP A 3 16.38 10.58 -12.83
CA ASP A 3 16.88 10.20 -11.51
C ASP A 3 16.35 8.83 -11.09
N ILE A 4 15.11 8.51 -11.51
CA ILE A 4 14.47 7.23 -11.22
C ILE A 4 13.68 6.71 -12.42
N VAL A 5 13.83 5.41 -12.66
CA VAL A 5 13.06 4.65 -13.65
C VAL A 5 12.29 3.57 -12.91
N GLY A 6 10.97 3.62 -12.97
CA GLY A 6 10.10 2.52 -12.54
C GLY A 6 9.74 1.66 -13.74
N PHE A 7 9.75 0.34 -13.55
CA PHE A 7 9.26 -0.61 -14.54
C PHE A 7 8.41 -1.66 -13.85
N GLY A 8 7.17 -1.83 -14.29
CA GLY A 8 6.25 -2.76 -13.64
C GLY A 8 4.81 -2.57 -14.06
N GLU A 9 3.88 -3.06 -13.25
CA GLU A 9 2.45 -3.05 -13.53
C GLU A 9 1.72 -2.01 -12.69
N ALA A 10 0.71 -1.35 -13.28
CA ALA A 10 -0.24 -0.55 -12.54
C ALA A 10 -1.49 -1.37 -12.24
N THR A 11 -2.07 -1.17 -11.06
CA THR A 11 -3.30 -1.85 -10.65
C THR A 11 -4.46 -0.87 -10.51
N LEU A 12 -5.65 -1.25 -10.97
CA LEU A 12 -6.89 -0.61 -10.57
C LEU A 12 -7.29 -1.16 -9.20
N ARG A 13 -7.12 -0.35 -8.17
CA ARG A 13 -7.43 -0.71 -6.79
C ARG A 13 -8.86 -0.30 -6.48
N LEU A 14 -9.71 -1.29 -6.23
CA LEU A 14 -11.12 -1.15 -5.88
C LEU A 14 -11.28 -1.36 -4.38
N ARG A 15 -11.53 -0.29 -3.64
CA ARG A 15 -11.62 -0.33 -2.18
C ARG A 15 -13.08 -0.36 -1.74
N ALA A 16 -13.47 -1.30 -0.89
CA ALA A 16 -14.75 -1.23 -0.22
C ALA A 16 -14.79 0.00 0.71
N GLY A 17 -15.99 0.52 0.94
CA GLY A 17 -16.22 1.60 1.90
C GLY A 17 -15.67 1.25 3.30
N ARG A 18 -15.32 2.26 4.09
CA ARG A 18 -14.77 2.03 5.44
C ARG A 18 -15.70 1.18 6.29
N GLY A 19 -15.16 0.10 6.86
CA GLY A 19 -15.91 -0.83 7.71
C GLY A 19 -16.85 -1.78 6.96
N ARG A 20 -16.85 -1.77 5.61
CA ARG A 20 -17.59 -2.73 4.79
C ARG A 20 -16.67 -3.85 4.33
N GLN A 21 -17.20 -5.07 4.37
CA GLN A 21 -16.52 -6.23 3.79
C GLN A 21 -16.72 -6.27 2.29
N LEU A 22 -15.81 -6.94 1.57
CA LEU A 22 -15.96 -7.15 0.12
C LEU A 22 -17.26 -7.88 -0.23
N ALA A 23 -17.73 -8.78 0.64
CA ALA A 23 -18.96 -9.55 0.44
C ALA A 23 -20.24 -8.71 0.54
N ASP A 24 -20.20 -7.62 1.30
CA ASP A 24 -21.38 -6.82 1.65
C ASP A 24 -21.39 -5.42 1.01
N THR A 25 -20.35 -5.07 0.24
CA THR A 25 -20.26 -3.77 -0.40
C THR A 25 -20.98 -3.78 -1.75
N ASP A 26 -21.74 -2.73 -2.03
CA ASP A 26 -22.42 -2.48 -3.31
C ASP A 26 -21.64 -1.51 -4.21
N SER A 27 -20.57 -0.92 -3.67
CA SER A 27 -19.80 0.14 -4.29
C SER A 27 -18.33 0.04 -3.91
N PHE A 28 -17.47 0.58 -4.79
CA PHE A 28 -16.03 0.62 -4.62
C PHE A 28 -15.44 1.98 -4.97
N ASP A 29 -14.51 2.46 -4.15
CA ASP A 29 -13.64 3.57 -4.49
C ASP A 29 -12.50 3.06 -5.38
N ALA A 30 -12.47 3.53 -6.62
CA ALA A 30 -11.46 3.15 -7.60
C ALA A 30 -10.27 4.13 -7.59
N ALA A 31 -9.05 3.61 -7.46
CA ALA A 31 -7.81 4.38 -7.55
C ALA A 31 -6.72 3.61 -8.32
N VAL A 32 -5.78 4.32 -8.93
CA VAL A 32 -4.60 3.69 -9.52
C VAL A 32 -3.62 3.31 -8.40
N GLY A 33 -2.98 2.16 -8.54
CA GLY A 33 -2.01 1.59 -7.62
C GLY A 33 -0.91 0.85 -8.38
N GLY A 34 -0.18 -0.02 -7.68
CA GLY A 34 1.02 -0.69 -8.19
C GLY A 34 2.25 -0.27 -7.40
N PRO A 35 3.07 -1.19 -6.88
CA PRO A 35 4.20 -0.85 -6.03
C PRO A 35 5.23 0.02 -6.76
N GLU A 36 5.54 -0.29 -8.03
CA GLU A 36 6.50 0.45 -8.84
C GLU A 36 5.96 1.85 -9.20
N ARG A 37 4.67 1.94 -9.55
CA ARG A 37 3.98 3.23 -9.76
C ARG A 37 4.01 4.08 -8.48
N ASN A 38 3.77 3.49 -7.31
CA ASN A 38 3.81 4.24 -6.06
C ASN A 38 5.21 4.75 -5.73
N ALA A 39 6.26 3.96 -6.00
CA ALA A 39 7.63 4.35 -5.77
C ALA A 39 8.03 5.57 -6.64
N VAL A 40 7.71 5.56 -7.94
CA VAL A 40 8.03 6.69 -8.83
C VAL A 40 7.22 7.94 -8.52
N VAL A 41 5.94 7.79 -8.15
CA VAL A 41 5.10 8.93 -7.72
C VAL A 41 5.64 9.56 -6.43
N ALA A 42 6.07 8.73 -5.48
CA ALA A 42 6.69 9.22 -4.24
C ALA A 42 8.01 9.96 -4.53
N ALA A 43 8.87 9.39 -5.39
CA ALA A 43 10.13 10.03 -5.78
C ALA A 43 9.90 11.36 -6.51
N ALA A 44 8.95 11.42 -7.45
CA ALA A 44 8.58 12.67 -8.12
C ALA A 44 8.06 13.73 -7.14
N GLY A 45 7.27 13.32 -6.13
CA GLY A 45 6.85 14.19 -5.04
C GLY A 45 7.98 14.75 -4.18
N LEU A 46 9.15 14.10 -4.19
CA LEU A 46 10.38 14.56 -3.53
C LEU A 46 11.29 15.38 -4.47
N GLY A 47 10.84 15.65 -5.71
CA GLY A 47 11.55 16.48 -6.69
C GLY A 47 12.46 15.72 -7.66
N ALA A 48 12.44 14.38 -7.65
CA ALA A 48 13.21 13.58 -8.61
C ALA A 48 12.59 13.60 -10.01
N ASP A 49 13.42 13.61 -11.05
CA ASP A 49 12.97 13.40 -12.43
C ASP A 49 12.66 11.92 -12.67
N ALA A 50 11.37 11.58 -12.77
CA ALA A 50 10.88 10.21 -12.80
C ALA A 50 10.24 9.81 -14.13
N VAL A 51 10.51 8.58 -14.57
CA VAL A 51 9.78 7.91 -15.64
C VAL A 51 9.26 6.55 -15.20
N TRP A 52 8.07 6.20 -15.67
CA TRP A 52 7.47 4.88 -15.49
C TRP A 52 7.26 4.19 -16.84
N LEU A 53 7.77 2.96 -16.94
CA LEU A 53 7.72 2.12 -18.13
C LEU A 53 6.82 0.91 -17.88
N SER A 54 5.90 0.63 -18.80
CA SER A 54 4.96 -0.47 -18.64
C SER A 54 4.27 -0.89 -19.94
N ARG A 55 3.42 -1.92 -19.85
CA ARG A 55 2.46 -2.31 -20.88
C ARG A 55 1.04 -2.17 -20.34
N LEU A 56 0.18 -1.44 -21.06
CA LEU A 56 -1.21 -1.18 -20.65
C LEU A 56 -2.18 -1.54 -21.79
N PRO A 57 -3.43 -1.96 -21.47
CA PRO A 57 -4.46 -2.12 -22.50
C PRO A 57 -4.81 -0.78 -23.14
N ASP A 58 -4.99 -0.75 -24.46
CA ASP A 58 -5.49 0.41 -25.21
C ASP A 58 -6.98 0.63 -24.92
N SER A 59 -7.27 1.14 -23.73
CA SER A 59 -8.61 1.26 -23.17
C SER A 59 -8.69 2.46 -22.24
N PRO A 60 -9.91 2.95 -21.90
CA PRO A 60 -10.08 4.04 -20.95
C PRO A 60 -9.43 3.81 -19.57
N LEU A 61 -9.29 2.54 -19.16
CA LEU A 61 -8.59 2.20 -17.90
C LEU A 61 -7.07 2.35 -18.04
N GLY A 62 -6.50 1.96 -19.19
CA GLY A 62 -5.08 2.21 -19.48
C GLY A 62 -4.77 3.70 -19.57
N GLU A 63 -5.62 4.47 -20.26
CA GLU A 63 -5.51 5.93 -20.31
C GLU A 63 -5.61 6.58 -18.92
N ARG A 64 -6.50 6.06 -18.06
CA ARG A 64 -6.63 6.52 -16.67
C ARG A 64 -5.32 6.36 -15.89
N VAL A 65 -4.59 5.26 -16.08
CA VAL A 65 -3.27 5.04 -15.44
C VAL A 65 -2.26 6.09 -15.93
N VAL A 66 -2.21 6.33 -17.23
CA VAL A 66 -1.30 7.34 -17.81
C VAL A 66 -1.62 8.75 -17.31
N ALA A 67 -2.90 9.11 -17.26
CA ALA A 67 -3.36 10.40 -16.76
C ALA A 67 -3.02 10.58 -15.27
N ASP A 68 -3.17 9.53 -14.47
CA ASP A 68 -2.81 9.52 -13.05
C ASP A 68 -1.30 9.77 -12.83
N LEU A 69 -0.41 9.07 -13.53
CA LEU A 69 1.04 9.30 -13.46
C LEU A 69 1.43 10.71 -13.88
N ARG A 70 0.83 11.23 -14.97
CA ARG A 70 1.07 12.59 -15.45
C ARG A 70 0.65 13.66 -14.45
N ARG A 71 -0.45 13.46 -13.72
CA ARG A 71 -0.88 14.37 -12.63
C ARG A 71 0.15 14.48 -11.50
N HIS A 72 0.98 13.46 -11.32
CA HIS A 72 2.07 13.45 -10.35
C HIS A 72 3.42 13.89 -10.94
N GLY A 73 3.45 14.42 -12.18
CA GLY A 73 4.69 14.86 -12.83
C GLY A 73 5.57 13.72 -13.35
N VAL A 74 5.09 12.47 -13.35
CA VAL A 74 5.87 11.31 -13.80
C VAL A 74 5.72 11.14 -15.32
N ARG A 75 6.85 11.05 -16.04
CA ARG A 75 6.85 10.75 -17.48
C ARG A 75 6.49 9.27 -17.70
N THR A 76 5.91 8.95 -18.83
CA THR A 76 5.42 7.59 -19.11
C THR A 76 5.95 7.07 -20.44
N GLY A 77 6.44 5.83 -20.44
CA GLY A 77 6.74 5.06 -21.64
C GLY A 77 5.89 3.80 -21.65
N VAL A 78 4.79 3.84 -22.40
CA VAL A 78 3.79 2.76 -22.41
C VAL A 78 3.81 2.05 -23.75
N SER A 79 3.95 0.74 -23.70
CA SER A 79 3.61 -0.14 -24.82
C SER A 79 2.12 -0.48 -24.72
N TRP A 80 1.35 -0.18 -25.76
CA TRP A 80 -0.09 -0.44 -25.75
C TRP A 80 -0.38 -1.87 -26.20
N ALA A 81 -1.18 -2.58 -25.42
CA ALA A 81 -1.74 -3.89 -25.74
C ALA A 81 -3.13 -3.74 -26.37
N ASP A 82 -3.71 -4.85 -26.84
CA ASP A 82 -5.05 -4.87 -27.40
C ASP A 82 -6.09 -4.32 -26.41
N ALA A 83 -7.15 -3.71 -26.94
CA ALA A 83 -8.16 -3.02 -26.14
C ALA A 83 -8.94 -3.94 -25.18
N ASP A 84 -8.99 -5.25 -25.46
CA ASP A 84 -9.62 -6.29 -24.64
C ASP A 84 -8.67 -6.90 -23.60
N ALA A 85 -7.38 -6.52 -23.63
CA ALA A 85 -6.44 -6.90 -22.58
C ALA A 85 -6.88 -6.33 -21.22
N ARG A 86 -6.56 -7.05 -20.15
CA ARG A 86 -7.01 -6.69 -18.80
C ARG A 86 -5.99 -5.83 -18.10
N LEU A 87 -6.47 -4.76 -17.46
CA LEU A 87 -5.69 -4.07 -16.43
C LEU A 87 -5.78 -4.88 -15.13
N ALA A 88 -4.64 -5.14 -14.47
CA ALA A 88 -4.66 -5.79 -13.17
C ALA A 88 -5.55 -5.03 -12.19
N THR A 89 -6.35 -5.78 -11.44
CA THR A 89 -7.35 -5.23 -10.53
C THR A 89 -7.15 -5.84 -9.15
N ALA A 90 -7.16 -5.00 -8.12
CA ALA A 90 -7.00 -5.42 -6.74
C ALA A 90 -8.21 -4.97 -5.91
N PHE A 91 -8.87 -5.91 -5.25
CA PHE A 91 -9.93 -5.63 -4.28
C PHE A 91 -9.33 -5.45 -2.90
N VAL A 92 -9.70 -4.37 -2.22
CA VAL A 92 -9.10 -4.01 -0.93
C VAL A 92 -10.19 -3.76 0.10
N GLU A 93 -10.12 -4.51 1.19
CA GLU A 93 -10.90 -4.28 2.40
C GLU A 93 -10.06 -3.50 3.41
N THR A 94 -10.69 -2.58 4.14
CA THR A 94 -10.01 -1.92 5.27
C THR A 94 -10.22 -2.79 6.50
N GLY A 95 -9.12 -3.33 7.04
CA GLY A 95 -9.17 -4.14 8.25
C GLY A 95 -9.79 -3.40 9.45
N PRO A 96 -10.31 -4.13 10.45
CA PRO A 96 -10.83 -3.53 11.66
C PRO A 96 -9.75 -2.69 12.36
N GLN A 97 -10.17 -1.70 13.14
CA GLN A 97 -9.21 -0.96 13.98
C GLN A 97 -8.37 -1.96 14.79
N PRO A 98 -7.05 -1.70 14.94
CA PRO A 98 -6.20 -2.54 15.77
C PRO A 98 -6.88 -2.73 17.13
N ARG A 99 -7.11 -3.99 17.53
CA ARG A 99 -7.63 -4.28 18.87
C ARG A 99 -6.67 -3.62 19.87
N GLY A 100 -7.20 -2.80 20.78
CA GLY A 100 -6.40 -2.03 21.73
C GLY A 100 -5.32 -2.91 22.38
N ALA A 101 -4.11 -2.37 22.49
CA ALA A 101 -2.96 -3.12 22.98
C ALA A 101 -3.22 -3.62 24.41
N ARG A 102 -3.52 -4.91 24.57
CA ARG A 102 -3.46 -5.60 25.86
C ARG A 102 -2.03 -6.06 26.08
N SER A 103 -1.25 -5.26 26.79
CA SER A 103 0.02 -5.71 27.36
C SER A 103 -0.25 -6.50 28.64
N SER A 104 -0.19 -7.82 28.59
CA SER A 104 -0.06 -8.63 29.79
C SER A 104 1.43 -8.75 30.14
N ALA A 105 1.90 -7.93 31.07
CA ALA A 105 3.23 -8.10 31.63
C ALA A 105 3.19 -9.23 32.67
N THR A 106 3.80 -10.38 32.34
CA THR A 106 4.07 -11.41 33.35
C THR A 106 5.27 -10.94 34.16
N ALA A 107 5.02 -10.23 35.27
CA ALA A 107 6.06 -9.93 36.23
C ALA A 107 6.50 -11.24 36.88
N ARG A 108 7.75 -11.66 36.63
CA ARG A 108 8.36 -12.74 37.40
C ARG A 108 8.54 -12.23 38.82
N ALA A 109 7.86 -12.85 39.79
CA ALA A 109 8.05 -12.52 41.19
C ALA A 109 9.55 -12.60 41.53
N PRO A 110 10.16 -11.56 42.15
CA PRO A 110 11.54 -11.64 42.57
C PRO A 110 11.68 -12.78 43.60
N PRO A 111 12.78 -13.54 43.58
CA PRO A 111 13.01 -14.57 44.59
C PRO A 111 12.98 -13.91 45.97
N SER A 112 12.18 -14.45 46.88
CA SER A 112 12.17 -14.06 48.29
C SER A 112 13.59 -14.18 48.82
N ARG A 113 14.24 -13.05 49.13
CA ARG A 113 15.50 -13.08 49.88
C ARG A 113 15.15 -13.64 51.26
N GLY A 114 15.59 -14.86 51.52
CA GLY A 114 15.50 -15.46 52.84
C GLY A 114 16.18 -14.54 53.85
N SER A 115 15.40 -13.98 54.76
CA SER A 115 15.93 -13.30 55.94
C SER A 115 16.56 -14.36 56.84
N THR A 116 17.88 -14.33 56.98
CA THR A 116 18.55 -14.98 58.10
C THR A 116 18.02 -14.37 59.41
N PRO A 117 17.66 -15.18 60.42
CA PRO A 117 17.21 -14.63 61.69
C PRO A 117 18.41 -14.02 62.42
N ARG A 118 18.45 -12.69 62.53
CA ARG A 118 19.27 -12.02 63.54
C ARG A 118 18.55 -12.20 64.87
N THR A 119 19.05 -13.12 65.68
CA THR A 119 18.79 -13.19 67.11
C THR A 119 19.20 -11.87 67.76
N CYS A 120 18.20 -11.07 68.14
CA CYS A 120 18.36 -10.02 69.14
C CYS A 120 17.81 -10.58 70.45
N ARG A 121 18.74 -10.90 71.35
CA ARG A 121 18.67 -10.99 72.81
C ARG A 121 17.45 -11.61 73.47
#